data_AF-A0A9E1BDG1-F1
#
_entry.id   AF-A0A9E1BDG1-F1
#
_cell.length_a   1.000
_cell.length_b   1.000
_cell.length_c   1.000
_cell.angle_alpha   90.00
_cell.angle_beta   90.00
_cell.angle_gamma   90.00
#
_symmetry.space_group_name_H-M   'P 1'
#
loop_
_entity.id
_entity.type
_entity.pdbx_description
1 polymer ?
#
loop_
_entity_poly.entity_id
_entity_poly.type
_entity_poly.pdbx_seq_one_letter_code
_entity_poly.pdbx_strand_id
1 'polypeptide(L)'
;MKKIAIDKNQATYISKFLILMVILAFVRALAAYLFINPNGFAPGGVGGIAAIIHYAAERSTNPTILKLSSSLFDPGIFTIILNVPLIIAAFCVLEKKFAINTTIAVLFYSGFVYMLGAVKCPQYYANGNYGLMLIAALAGGAIAGVSMGFMLRQDLSIGGTDIIGKILYTHNPAAHAHWWIMMCDCVVAVASGFLGLIGLDKSAGATAILTSMLSPVLYSFISLFTQSKVCDIVESGLLSSLVFTIITDKSDAIAHELSVQLHRGVTITKSVGYYTGKEHNVIICVTSKKQVNRVKDIVKACDPQAFMYITQAGEVSGKGFTGGRILKNGEVEKIDMSDIIPSEHLHDNDAVTASEDVNVLQTIQTVEPQAEQIATCDAQTENKD
;
A
#
# COMPACT_ATOMS: atom_id res chain seq x y z
N MET A 1 26.83 12.77 30.02
CA MET A 1 25.82 11.92 29.34
C MET A 1 24.44 12.43 29.71
N LYS A 2 23.76 13.18 28.82
CA LYS A 2 22.39 13.66 29.06
C LYS A 2 21.45 12.44 29.06
N LYS A 3 20.84 12.13 30.21
CA LYS A 3 19.70 11.19 30.27
C LYS A 3 18.57 11.79 29.43
N ILE A 4 18.33 11.21 28.26
CA ILE A 4 17.13 11.51 27.47
C ILE A 4 15.96 10.96 28.27
N ALA A 5 15.28 11.82 29.03
CA ALA A 5 14.07 11.46 29.75
C ALA A 5 12.97 11.23 28.71
N ILE A 6 12.68 9.97 28.42
CA ILE A 6 11.59 9.58 27.53
C ILE A 6 10.29 9.81 28.31
N ASP A 7 9.42 10.69 27.80
CA ASP A 7 8.08 10.93 28.34
C ASP A 7 7.28 9.62 28.40
N LYS A 8 6.49 9.39 29.46
CA LYS A 8 5.72 8.15 29.67
C LYS A 8 4.77 7.84 28.50
N ASN A 9 4.24 8.88 27.86
CA ASN A 9 3.40 8.73 26.66
C ASN A 9 4.21 8.27 25.43
N GLN A 10 5.44 8.79 25.29
CA GLN A 10 6.36 8.39 24.22
C GLN A 10 6.88 6.96 24.42
N ALA A 11 7.19 6.57 25.67
CA ALA A 11 7.59 5.21 26.01
C ALA A 11 6.48 4.19 25.72
N THR A 12 5.23 4.53 26.03
CA THR A 12 4.07 3.67 25.75
C THR A 12 3.85 3.47 24.26
N TYR A 13 4.04 4.53 23.46
CA TYR A 13 3.95 4.44 22.00
C TYR A 13 5.05 3.56 21.41
N ILE A 14 6.31 3.76 21.83
CA ILE A 14 7.46 2.95 21.39
C ILE A 14 7.27 1.48 21.78
N SER A 15 6.77 1.21 22.99
CA SER A 15 6.48 -0.15 23.45
C SER A 15 5.41 -0.82 22.59
N LYS A 16 4.29 -0.15 22.30
CA LYS A 16 3.24 -0.67 21.40
C LYS A 16 3.78 -0.95 20.00
N PHE A 17 4.61 -0.04 19.47
CA PHE A 17 5.27 -0.20 18.18
C PHE A 17 6.19 -1.44 18.15
N LEU A 18 7.01 -1.62 19.18
CA LEU A 18 7.93 -2.75 19.28
C LEU A 18 7.17 -4.08 19.44
N ILE A 19 6.10 -4.11 20.25
CA ILE A 19 5.24 -5.29 20.38
C ILE A 19 4.63 -5.67 19.03
N LEU A 20 4.09 -4.68 18.30
CA LEU A 20 3.54 -4.91 16.96
C LEU A 20 4.61 -5.47 16.01
N MET A 21 5.81 -4.89 16.01
CA MET A 21 6.94 -5.36 15.20
C MET A 21 7.28 -6.83 15.49
N VAL A 22 7.36 -7.22 16.76
CA VAL A 22 7.65 -8.59 17.19
C VAL A 22 6.56 -9.56 16.71
N ILE A 23 5.29 -9.18 16.86
CA ILE A 23 4.15 -9.99 16.39
C ILE A 23 4.22 -10.19 14.86
N LEU A 24 4.45 -9.12 14.11
CA LEU A 24 4.53 -9.19 12.64
C LEU A 24 5.72 -10.03 12.16
N ALA A 25 6.88 -9.89 12.83
CA ALA A 25 8.05 -10.72 12.55
C ALA A 25 7.78 -12.21 12.83
N PHE A 26 7.06 -12.53 13.90
CA PHE A 26 6.65 -13.89 14.21
C PHE A 26 5.66 -14.45 13.17
N VAL A 27 4.64 -13.67 12.78
CA VAL A 27 3.68 -14.06 11.72
C VAL A 27 4.40 -14.33 10.40
N ARG A 28 5.38 -13.49 10.03
CA ARG A 28 6.21 -13.70 8.85
C ARG A 28 7.04 -14.98 8.95
N ALA A 29 7.67 -15.21 10.10
CA ALA A 29 8.48 -16.41 10.36
C ALA A 29 7.62 -17.67 10.27
N LEU A 30 6.40 -17.63 10.79
CA LEU A 30 5.44 -18.72 10.71
C LEU A 30 5.06 -19.04 9.26
N ALA A 31 4.77 -18.02 8.44
CA ALA A 31 4.48 -18.21 7.02
C ALA A 31 5.65 -18.88 6.27
N ALA A 32 6.87 -18.40 6.52
CA ALA A 32 8.08 -18.94 5.91
C ALA A 32 8.34 -20.40 6.35
N TYR A 33 8.31 -20.66 7.65
CA TYR A 33 8.65 -21.94 8.23
C TYR A 33 7.59 -23.03 7.95
N LEU A 34 6.29 -22.69 8.02
CA LEU A 34 5.21 -23.66 7.84
C LEU A 34 4.95 -24.02 6.39
N PHE A 35 4.94 -23.04 5.48
CA PHE A 35 4.41 -23.21 4.12
C PHE A 35 5.46 -23.07 3.03
N ILE A 36 6.45 -22.20 3.19
CA ILE A 36 7.39 -21.85 2.11
C ILE A 36 8.60 -22.79 2.11
N ASN A 37 9.37 -22.78 3.21
CA ASN A 37 10.60 -23.56 3.37
C ASN A 37 10.43 -25.07 3.09
N PRO A 38 9.39 -25.77 3.62
CA PRO A 38 9.25 -27.21 3.43
C PRO A 38 8.80 -27.61 2.02
N ASN A 39 8.26 -26.68 1.21
CA ASN A 39 7.68 -26.98 -0.10
C ASN A 39 8.55 -26.57 -1.29
N GLY A 40 9.77 -26.07 -1.04
CA GLY A 40 10.76 -25.87 -2.11
C GLY A 40 10.34 -24.83 -3.15
N PHE A 41 9.61 -23.79 -2.75
CA PHE A 41 9.43 -22.59 -3.56
C PHE A 41 9.90 -21.38 -2.74
N ALA A 42 10.41 -20.36 -3.41
CA ALA A 42 11.03 -19.20 -2.78
C ALA A 42 10.43 -17.93 -3.38
N PRO A 43 9.39 -17.35 -2.77
CA PRO A 43 8.70 -16.21 -3.33
C PRO A 43 9.67 -15.05 -3.56
N GLY A 44 10.62 -14.77 -2.67
CA GLY A 44 11.55 -13.68 -2.91
C GLY A 44 12.40 -13.36 -1.69
N GLY A 45 13.17 -12.29 -1.78
CA GLY A 45 13.99 -11.82 -0.68
C GLY A 45 15.22 -12.65 -0.40
N VAL A 46 16.02 -12.12 0.52
CA VAL A 46 17.14 -12.85 1.12
C VAL A 46 16.67 -14.11 1.84
N GLY A 47 15.46 -14.09 2.41
CA GLY A 47 14.84 -15.30 2.97
C GLY A 47 14.58 -16.37 1.92
N GLY A 48 14.15 -15.99 0.71
CA GLY A 48 13.99 -16.91 -0.42
C GLY A 48 15.33 -17.50 -0.89
N ILE A 49 16.38 -16.67 -0.98
CA ILE A 49 17.74 -17.13 -1.27
C ILE A 49 18.22 -18.12 -0.21
N ALA A 50 17.96 -17.83 1.07
CA ALA A 50 18.30 -18.73 2.17
C ALA A 50 17.52 -20.05 2.09
N ALA A 51 16.23 -20.02 1.75
CA ALA A 51 15.42 -21.21 1.56
C ALA A 51 15.91 -22.08 0.37
N ILE A 52 16.27 -21.46 -0.75
CA ILE A 52 16.86 -22.15 -1.92
C ILE A 52 18.14 -22.87 -1.52
N ILE A 53 19.06 -22.19 -0.82
CA ILE A 53 20.34 -22.76 -0.41
C ILE A 53 20.14 -23.86 0.64
N HIS A 54 19.26 -23.66 1.61
CA HIS A 54 18.94 -24.67 2.62
C HIS A 54 18.38 -25.95 1.97
N TYR A 55 17.38 -25.82 1.11
CA TYR A 55 16.76 -26.96 0.43
C TYR A 55 17.75 -27.65 -0.51
N ALA A 56 18.59 -26.89 -1.22
CA ALA A 56 19.67 -27.46 -2.04
C ALA A 56 20.70 -28.24 -1.19
N ALA A 57 21.04 -27.72 -0.01
CA ALA A 57 21.99 -28.35 0.91
C ALA A 57 21.41 -29.61 1.57
N GLU A 58 20.12 -29.62 1.93
CA GLU A 58 19.41 -30.77 2.51
C GLU A 58 19.34 -31.95 1.54
N ARG A 59 19.22 -31.66 0.24
CA ARG A 59 19.15 -32.69 -0.81
C ARG A 59 20.52 -33.12 -1.35
N SER A 60 21.61 -32.54 -0.86
CA SER A 60 22.97 -32.85 -1.32
C SER A 60 23.44 -34.21 -0.78
N THR A 61 24.03 -35.04 -1.65
CA THR A 61 24.58 -36.36 -1.29
C THR A 61 25.89 -36.27 -0.48
N ASN A 62 26.46 -35.07 -0.30
CA ASN A 62 27.74 -34.89 0.39
C ASN A 62 27.51 -34.76 1.92
N PRO A 63 28.08 -35.65 2.76
CA PRO A 63 27.86 -35.65 4.20
C PRO A 63 28.35 -34.38 4.91
N THR A 64 29.32 -33.67 4.32
CA THR A 64 29.81 -32.39 4.85
C THR A 64 28.82 -31.25 4.60
N ILE A 65 28.14 -31.25 3.45
CA ILE A 65 27.13 -30.25 3.07
C ILE A 65 25.84 -30.48 3.88
N LEU A 66 25.49 -31.74 4.16
CA LEU A 66 24.34 -32.10 4.98
C LEU A 66 24.50 -31.65 6.45
N LYS A 67 25.71 -31.78 7.01
CA LYS A 67 26.03 -31.23 8.33
C LYS A 67 26.04 -29.69 8.33
N LEU A 68 26.45 -29.08 7.24
CA LEU A 68 26.44 -27.63 7.08
C LEU A 68 25.02 -27.06 6.91
N SER A 69 24.12 -27.84 6.30
CA SER A 69 22.70 -27.52 6.14
C SER A 69 22.03 -27.24 7.48
N SER A 70 22.24 -28.14 8.44
CA SER A 70 21.65 -28.05 9.79
C SER A 70 22.34 -27.05 10.73
N SER A 71 23.48 -26.45 10.34
CA SER A 71 24.25 -25.55 11.22
C SER A 71 24.42 -24.13 10.66
N LEU A 72 24.89 -23.97 9.42
CA LEU A 72 25.17 -22.65 8.82
C LEU A 72 24.16 -22.25 7.75
N PHE A 73 23.55 -23.21 7.05
CA PHE A 73 22.48 -22.94 6.09
C PHE A 73 21.08 -23.05 6.69
N ASP A 74 20.96 -23.11 8.02
CA ASP A 74 19.64 -22.96 8.65
C ASP A 74 19.01 -21.64 8.16
N PRO A 75 17.76 -21.65 7.67
CA PRO A 75 17.16 -20.48 7.05
C PRO A 75 17.17 -19.24 7.96
N GLY A 76 17.08 -19.42 9.29
CA GLY A 76 17.14 -18.32 10.24
C GLY A 76 18.54 -17.70 10.32
N ILE A 77 19.57 -18.52 10.52
CA ILE A 77 20.97 -18.08 10.65
C ILE A 77 21.47 -17.48 9.33
N PHE A 78 21.22 -18.16 8.22
CA PHE A 78 21.72 -17.75 6.92
C PHE A 78 21.07 -16.45 6.43
N THR A 79 19.80 -16.23 6.77
CA THR A 79 19.13 -14.95 6.53
C THR A 79 19.81 -13.79 7.25
N ILE A 80 20.31 -13.98 8.49
CA ILE A 80 21.07 -12.93 9.19
C ILE A 80 22.35 -12.63 8.44
N ILE A 81 23.12 -13.67 8.10
CA ILE A 81 24.42 -13.54 7.42
C ILE A 81 24.26 -12.75 6.11
N LEU A 82 23.28 -13.10 5.29
CA LEU A 82 23.01 -12.40 4.03
C LEU A 82 22.48 -10.97 4.23
N ASN A 83 21.78 -10.70 5.34
CA ASN A 83 21.28 -9.36 5.65
C ASN A 83 22.35 -8.42 6.25
N VAL A 84 23.42 -8.92 6.86
CA VAL A 84 24.50 -8.07 7.40
C VAL A 84 25.02 -7.04 6.39
N PRO A 85 25.47 -7.41 5.16
CA PRO A 85 25.95 -6.43 4.20
C PRO A 85 24.85 -5.46 3.73
N LEU A 86 23.61 -5.93 3.61
CA LEU A 86 22.46 -5.10 3.22
C LEU A 86 22.10 -4.08 4.29
N ILE A 87 22.15 -4.48 5.56
CA ILE A 87 21.93 -3.58 6.69
C ILE A 87 23.03 -2.52 6.73
N ILE A 88 24.29 -2.89 6.52
CA ILE A 88 25.40 -1.93 6.40
C ILE A 88 25.12 -0.93 5.28
N ALA A 89 24.71 -1.39 4.10
CA ALA A 89 24.33 -0.52 2.99
C ALA A 89 23.15 0.39 3.35
N ALA A 90 22.14 -0.13 4.07
CA ALA A 90 21.00 0.67 4.54
C ALA A 90 21.42 1.78 5.50
N PHE A 91 22.39 1.53 6.41
CA PHE A 91 22.93 2.56 7.29
C PHE A 91 23.73 3.65 6.54
N CYS A 92 24.31 3.32 5.39
CA CYS A 92 25.08 4.24 4.57
C CYS A 92 24.19 5.10 3.65
N VAL A 93 23.11 4.53 3.10
CA VAL A 93 22.32 5.15 2.02
C VAL A 93 20.93 5.62 2.47
N LEU A 94 20.30 4.94 3.44
CA LEU A 94 18.92 5.20 3.87
C LEU A 94 18.88 5.93 5.22
N GLU A 95 17.67 6.35 5.63
CA GLU A 95 17.47 6.99 6.92
C GLU A 95 17.83 6.06 8.09
N LYS A 96 18.54 6.61 9.08
CA LYS A 96 18.98 5.86 10.28
C LYS A 96 17.82 5.17 11.01
N LYS A 97 16.65 5.81 11.08
CA LYS A 97 15.45 5.24 11.72
C LYS A 97 15.01 3.96 10.99
N PHE A 98 14.96 3.99 9.66
CA PHE A 98 14.63 2.82 8.84
C PHE A 98 15.65 1.69 9.03
N ALA A 99 16.94 2.01 9.01
CA ALA A 99 18.01 1.02 9.15
C ALA A 99 17.98 0.32 10.54
N ILE A 100 17.81 1.09 11.62
CA ILE A 100 17.69 0.53 12.99
C ILE A 100 16.46 -0.36 13.12
N ASN A 101 15.30 0.15 12.70
CA ASN A 101 14.04 -0.58 12.78
C ASN A 101 14.12 -1.89 11.98
N THR A 102 14.62 -1.83 10.75
CA THR A 102 14.81 -3.00 9.86
C THR A 102 15.78 -4.01 10.47
N THR A 103 16.87 -3.56 11.09
CA THR A 103 17.82 -4.45 11.78
C THR A 103 17.12 -5.23 12.90
N ILE A 104 16.32 -4.55 13.73
CA ILE A 104 15.57 -5.19 14.82
C ILE A 104 14.57 -6.21 14.27
N ALA A 105 13.84 -5.87 13.20
CA ALA A 105 12.89 -6.77 12.57
C ALA A 105 13.55 -8.01 11.95
N VAL A 106 14.69 -7.84 11.26
CA VAL A 106 15.48 -8.96 10.72
C VAL A 106 15.91 -9.90 11.83
N LEU A 107 16.42 -9.37 12.95
CA LEU A 107 16.86 -10.18 14.08
C LEU A 107 15.71 -10.98 14.69
N PHE A 108 14.55 -10.37 14.90
CA PHE A 108 13.37 -11.09 15.40
C PHE A 108 12.87 -12.13 14.41
N TYR A 109 12.73 -11.77 13.13
CA TYR A 109 12.29 -12.70 12.09
C TYR A 109 13.20 -13.92 12.01
N SER A 110 14.50 -13.71 11.86
CA SER A 110 15.49 -14.80 11.80
C SER A 110 15.52 -15.63 13.09
N GLY A 111 15.45 -14.96 14.25
CA GLY A 111 15.39 -15.64 15.54
C GLY A 111 14.16 -16.53 15.68
N PHE A 112 13.00 -16.08 15.21
CA PHE A 112 11.76 -16.87 15.22
C PHE A 112 11.80 -18.03 14.23
N VAL A 113 12.34 -17.84 13.02
CA VAL A 113 12.52 -18.95 12.07
C VAL A 113 13.43 -20.03 12.68
N TYR A 114 14.56 -19.64 13.29
CA TYR A 114 15.44 -20.57 13.97
C TYR A 114 14.76 -21.26 15.16
N MET A 115 14.04 -20.50 15.99
CA MET A 115 13.29 -21.03 17.13
C MET A 115 12.24 -22.07 16.69
N LEU A 116 11.48 -21.79 15.63
CA LEU A 116 10.49 -22.74 15.10
C LEU A 116 11.14 -24.04 14.61
N GLY A 117 12.31 -23.94 13.98
CA GLY A 117 13.14 -25.09 13.61
C GLY A 117 13.64 -25.89 14.81
N ALA A 118 14.19 -25.20 15.82
CA ALA A 118 14.71 -25.84 17.03
C ALA A 118 13.63 -26.57 17.84
N VAL A 119 12.42 -26.02 17.90
CA VAL A 119 11.25 -26.64 18.56
C VAL A 119 10.64 -27.76 17.71
N LYS A 120 11.06 -27.91 16.44
CA LYS A 120 10.48 -28.86 15.47
C LYS A 120 8.97 -28.69 15.35
N CYS A 121 8.53 -27.44 15.20
CA CYS A 121 7.12 -27.13 15.01
C CYS A 121 6.58 -27.88 13.77
N PRO A 122 5.34 -28.41 13.78
CA PRO A 122 4.81 -29.15 12.64
C PRO A 122 4.80 -28.29 11.37
N GLN A 123 5.26 -28.84 10.25
CA GLN A 123 5.32 -28.14 8.97
C GLN A 123 4.27 -28.69 8.00
N TYR A 124 3.80 -27.84 7.08
CA TYR A 124 2.85 -28.24 6.05
C TYR A 124 3.63 -28.75 4.83
N TYR A 125 3.68 -30.07 4.65
CA TYR A 125 4.36 -30.72 3.54
C TYR A 125 3.37 -31.11 2.43
N ALA A 126 3.56 -30.56 1.23
CA ALA A 126 2.79 -30.92 0.06
C ALA A 126 3.22 -32.27 -0.54
N ASN A 127 4.44 -32.75 -0.25
CA ASN A 127 4.97 -34.05 -0.70
C ASN A 127 4.76 -34.32 -2.21
N GLY A 128 4.99 -33.31 -3.06
CA GLY A 128 4.84 -33.42 -4.51
C GLY A 128 3.39 -33.41 -5.02
N ASN A 129 2.39 -33.23 -4.16
CA ASN A 129 1.02 -32.99 -4.58
C ASN A 129 0.84 -31.54 -5.04
N TYR A 130 0.59 -31.35 -6.34
CA TYR A 130 0.42 -30.04 -6.95
C TYR A 130 -0.68 -29.18 -6.31
N GLY A 131 -1.77 -29.80 -5.84
CA GLY A 131 -2.88 -29.10 -5.19
C GLY A 131 -2.51 -28.62 -3.78
N LEU A 132 -1.85 -29.47 -2.98
CA LEU A 132 -1.36 -29.06 -1.66
C LEU A 132 -0.28 -27.99 -1.77
N MET A 133 0.57 -28.06 -2.80
CA MET A 133 1.62 -27.05 -3.05
C MET A 133 1.03 -25.70 -3.45
N LEU A 134 -0.06 -25.69 -4.21
CA LEU A 134 -0.82 -24.47 -4.51
C LEU A 134 -1.39 -23.84 -3.23
N ILE A 135 -1.97 -24.66 -2.35
CA ILE A 135 -2.47 -24.20 -1.05
C ILE A 135 -1.33 -23.61 -0.20
N ALA A 136 -0.17 -24.26 -0.18
CA ALA A 136 1.00 -23.75 0.53
C ALA A 136 1.46 -22.39 -0.03
N ALA A 137 1.52 -22.22 -1.36
CA ALA A 137 1.87 -20.97 -2.00
C ALA A 137 0.88 -19.84 -1.69
N LEU A 138 -0.42 -20.12 -1.76
CA LEU A 138 -1.47 -19.14 -1.45
C LEU A 138 -1.49 -18.77 0.03
N ALA A 139 -1.43 -19.75 0.93
CA ALA A 139 -1.46 -19.53 2.38
C ALA A 139 -0.18 -18.83 2.87
N GLY A 140 0.98 -19.32 2.44
CA GLY A 140 2.28 -18.71 2.75
C GLY A 140 2.37 -17.27 2.22
N GLY A 141 1.97 -17.05 0.97
CA GLY A 141 1.92 -15.72 0.37
C GLY A 141 0.95 -14.77 1.09
N ALA A 142 -0.27 -15.22 1.40
CA ALA A 142 -1.26 -14.38 2.08
C ALA A 142 -0.82 -13.97 3.49
N ILE A 143 -0.34 -14.92 4.31
CA ILE A 143 0.13 -14.62 5.68
C ILE A 143 1.37 -13.72 5.63
N ALA A 144 2.31 -13.98 4.72
CA ALA A 144 3.46 -13.11 4.50
C ALA A 144 3.04 -11.70 4.07
N GLY A 145 2.04 -11.58 3.19
CA GLY A 145 1.50 -10.30 2.72
C GLY A 145 0.86 -9.48 3.84
N VAL A 146 0.14 -10.11 4.77
CA VAL A 146 -0.42 -9.42 5.95
C VAL A 146 0.72 -8.82 6.78
N SER A 147 1.73 -9.62 7.12
CA SER A 147 2.86 -9.11 7.90
C SER A 147 3.61 -7.98 7.19
N MET A 148 3.89 -8.13 5.89
CA MET A 148 4.62 -7.15 5.09
C MET A 148 3.86 -5.83 4.97
N GLY A 149 2.55 -5.86 4.66
CA GLY A 149 1.77 -4.63 4.52
C GLY A 149 1.71 -3.79 5.80
N PHE A 150 1.63 -4.43 6.98
CA PHE A 150 1.70 -3.69 8.24
C PHE A 150 3.10 -3.15 8.55
N MET A 151 4.17 -3.85 8.13
CA MET A 151 5.55 -3.40 8.33
C MET A 151 5.88 -2.22 7.41
N LEU A 152 5.51 -2.29 6.13
CA LEU A 152 5.72 -1.19 5.18
C LEU A 152 5.00 0.10 5.61
N ARG A 153 3.79 -0.02 6.14
CA ARG A 153 3.04 1.12 6.74
C ARG A 153 3.78 1.85 7.87
N GLN A 154 4.75 1.20 8.49
CA GLN A 154 5.53 1.77 9.58
C GLN A 154 6.97 2.11 9.16
N ASP A 155 7.25 2.19 7.85
CA ASP A 155 8.60 2.33 7.31
C ASP A 155 9.56 1.27 7.87
N LEU A 156 9.13 0.02 7.84
CA LEU A 156 9.89 -1.12 8.34
C LEU A 156 10.01 -2.19 7.25
N SER A 157 11.16 -2.85 7.21
CA SER A 157 11.41 -3.99 6.34
C SER A 157 11.89 -5.21 7.14
N ILE A 158 11.71 -6.40 6.56
CA ILE A 158 12.24 -7.68 7.08
C ILE A 158 13.63 -7.97 6.47
N GLY A 159 14.24 -6.95 5.87
CA GLY A 159 15.51 -7.04 5.17
C GLY A 159 15.40 -7.67 3.79
N GLY A 160 16.56 -7.90 3.18
CA GLY A 160 16.68 -8.56 1.89
C GLY A 160 16.44 -7.65 0.71
N THR A 161 15.61 -8.12 -0.23
CA THR A 161 15.28 -7.42 -1.48
C THR A 161 14.51 -6.13 -1.23
N ASP A 162 13.79 -6.02 -0.11
CA ASP A 162 13.17 -4.77 0.35
C ASP A 162 14.18 -3.63 0.51
N ILE A 163 15.36 -3.91 1.08
CA ILE A 163 16.42 -2.91 1.28
C ILE A 163 16.97 -2.49 -0.09
N ILE A 164 17.22 -3.46 -0.97
CA ILE A 164 17.71 -3.22 -2.32
C ILE A 164 16.70 -2.38 -3.11
N GLY A 165 15.42 -2.76 -3.08
CA GLY A 165 14.34 -2.07 -3.77
C GLY A 165 14.16 -0.64 -3.26
N LYS A 166 14.28 -0.42 -1.94
CA LYS A 166 14.21 0.93 -1.35
C LYS A 166 15.41 1.80 -1.74
N ILE A 167 16.63 1.24 -1.76
CA ILE A 167 17.82 1.93 -2.26
C ILE A 167 17.66 2.32 -3.73
N LEU A 168 17.16 1.39 -4.55
CA LEU A 168 16.94 1.62 -5.98
C LEU A 168 15.87 2.68 -6.23
N TYR A 169 14.80 2.68 -5.43
CA TYR A 169 13.79 3.74 -5.42
C TYR A 169 14.38 5.12 -5.08
N THR A 170 15.31 5.20 -4.12
CA THR A 170 15.99 6.48 -3.78
C THR A 170 16.79 7.04 -4.96
N HIS A 171 17.37 6.18 -5.79
CA HIS A 171 18.11 6.60 -6.99
C HIS A 171 17.23 6.81 -8.22
N ASN A 172 16.08 6.12 -8.32
CA ASN A 172 15.17 6.22 -9.45
C ASN A 172 13.69 6.22 -8.99
N PRO A 173 13.16 7.39 -8.57
CA PRO A 173 11.82 7.53 -8.01
C PRO A 173 10.69 7.52 -9.07
N ALA A 174 10.97 7.09 -10.30
CA ALA A 174 10.01 7.07 -11.40
C ALA A 174 8.82 6.10 -11.19
N ALA A 175 8.95 5.12 -10.29
CA ALA A 175 7.93 4.12 -9.97
C ALA A 175 7.76 3.94 -8.45
N HIS A 176 6.62 3.38 -8.01
CA HIS A 176 6.38 3.06 -6.60
C HIS A 176 7.45 2.10 -6.05
N ALA A 177 7.88 2.30 -4.80
CA ALA A 177 8.93 1.50 -4.16
C ALA A 177 8.66 -0.02 -4.21
N HIS A 178 7.40 -0.43 -4.06
CA HIS A 178 6.96 -1.82 -4.17
C HIS A 178 7.28 -2.48 -5.51
N TRP A 179 7.24 -1.72 -6.61
CA TRP A 179 7.54 -2.26 -7.94
C TRP A 179 9.00 -2.69 -8.04
N TRP A 180 9.92 -1.90 -7.48
CA TRP A 180 11.35 -2.26 -7.42
C TRP A 180 11.60 -3.49 -6.55
N ILE A 181 10.92 -3.59 -5.41
CA ILE A 181 11.00 -4.77 -4.52
C ILE A 181 10.52 -6.02 -5.27
N MET A 182 9.37 -5.93 -5.95
CA MET A 182 8.81 -7.02 -6.76
C MET A 182 9.77 -7.46 -7.88
N MET A 183 10.45 -6.53 -8.55
CA MET A 183 11.46 -6.88 -9.57
C MET A 183 12.63 -7.68 -8.98
N CYS A 184 13.14 -7.26 -7.81
CA CYS A 184 14.19 -8.00 -7.11
C CYS A 184 13.72 -9.41 -6.69
N ASP A 185 12.47 -9.52 -6.24
CA ASP A 185 11.88 -10.80 -5.86
C ASP A 185 11.66 -11.74 -7.04
N CYS A 186 11.27 -11.23 -8.21
CA CYS A 186 11.16 -12.01 -9.44
C CYS A 186 12.46 -12.71 -9.81
N VAL A 187 13.62 -12.06 -9.60
CA VAL A 187 14.93 -12.68 -9.85
C VAL A 187 15.15 -13.89 -8.94
N VAL A 188 14.80 -13.78 -7.66
CA VAL A 188 14.89 -14.88 -6.69
C VAL A 188 13.88 -15.99 -7.02
N ALA A 189 12.67 -15.63 -7.42
CA ALA A 189 11.64 -16.58 -7.85
C ALA A 189 12.07 -17.39 -9.08
N VAL A 190 12.72 -16.76 -10.07
CA VAL A 190 13.30 -17.48 -11.22
C VAL A 190 14.46 -18.37 -10.78
N ALA A 191 15.31 -17.91 -9.86
CA ALA A 191 16.39 -18.71 -9.30
C ALA A 191 15.88 -19.96 -8.55
N SER A 192 14.66 -19.93 -8.00
CA SER A 192 14.03 -21.11 -7.39
C SER A 192 13.81 -22.27 -8.36
N GLY A 193 13.78 -22.01 -9.68
CA GLY A 193 13.66 -23.05 -10.70
C GLY A 193 14.87 -24.00 -10.75
N PHE A 194 16.05 -23.53 -10.32
CA PHE A 194 17.21 -24.42 -10.15
C PHE A 194 16.98 -25.47 -9.07
N LEU A 195 16.10 -25.20 -8.10
CA LEU A 195 15.75 -26.14 -7.04
C LEU A 195 15.03 -27.39 -7.59
N GLY A 196 14.22 -27.18 -8.63
CA GLY A 196 13.53 -28.23 -9.36
C GLY A 196 14.47 -29.18 -10.12
N LEU A 197 15.70 -28.76 -10.40
CA LEU A 197 16.72 -29.63 -11.00
C LEU A 197 17.40 -30.54 -9.96
N ILE A 198 17.31 -30.21 -8.68
CA ILE A 198 18.03 -30.91 -7.63
C ILE A 198 17.32 -32.24 -7.30
N GLY A 199 17.90 -33.33 -7.77
CA GLY A 199 17.37 -34.69 -7.61
C GLY A 199 16.61 -35.22 -8.83
N LEU A 200 16.65 -34.52 -9.96
CA LEU A 200 16.23 -35.10 -11.23
C LEU A 200 17.22 -36.16 -11.69
N ASP A 201 16.68 -37.29 -12.12
CA ASP A 201 17.47 -38.33 -12.73
C ASP A 201 17.99 -37.86 -14.09
N LYS A 202 19.26 -38.12 -14.42
CA LYS A 202 19.89 -37.64 -15.66
C LYS A 202 19.26 -38.25 -16.93
N SER A 203 18.40 -39.26 -16.76
CA SER A 203 17.62 -39.90 -17.82
C SER A 203 16.22 -39.29 -18.01
N ALA A 204 15.86 -38.25 -17.26
CA ALA A 204 14.57 -37.59 -17.39
C ALA A 204 14.42 -36.94 -18.77
N GLY A 205 13.31 -37.21 -19.46
CA GLY A 205 12.99 -36.59 -20.75
C GLY A 205 12.81 -35.07 -20.62
N ALA A 206 12.90 -34.35 -21.75
CA ALA A 206 12.81 -32.89 -21.80
C ALA A 206 11.57 -32.32 -21.07
N THR A 207 10.43 -33.00 -21.17
CA THR A 207 9.19 -32.61 -20.49
C THR A 207 9.30 -32.66 -18.96
N ALA A 208 9.95 -33.69 -18.40
CA ALA A 208 10.11 -33.83 -16.95
C ALA A 208 11.08 -32.78 -16.38
N ILE A 209 12.12 -32.43 -17.14
CA ILE A 209 13.05 -31.35 -16.80
C ILE A 209 12.31 -30.01 -16.78
N LEU A 210 11.53 -29.71 -17.83
CA LEU A 210 10.75 -28.49 -17.91
C LEU A 210 9.75 -28.36 -16.76
N THR A 211 8.95 -29.40 -16.48
CA THR A 211 7.97 -29.37 -15.38
C THR A 211 8.63 -29.17 -14.03
N SER A 212 9.75 -29.83 -13.79
CA SER A 212 10.43 -29.75 -12.50
C SER A 212 11.09 -28.41 -12.28
N MET A 213 11.70 -27.80 -13.31
CA MET A 213 12.22 -26.43 -13.22
C MET A 213 11.12 -25.39 -13.05
N LEU A 214 10.04 -25.52 -13.82
CA LEU A 214 9.02 -24.48 -13.89
C LEU A 214 8.08 -24.49 -12.68
N SER A 215 7.86 -25.65 -12.05
CA SER A 215 6.94 -25.78 -10.91
C SER A 215 7.32 -24.85 -9.74
N PRO A 216 8.53 -24.92 -9.15
CA PRO A 216 8.94 -24.00 -8.08
C PRO A 216 8.83 -22.52 -8.45
N VAL A 217 9.16 -22.18 -9.70
CA VAL A 217 9.08 -20.81 -10.22
C VAL A 217 7.63 -20.33 -10.23
N LEU A 218 6.71 -21.12 -10.77
CA LEU A 218 5.29 -20.76 -10.84
C LEU A 218 4.67 -20.64 -9.44
N TYR A 219 4.98 -21.56 -8.52
CA TYR A 219 4.50 -21.44 -7.14
C TYR A 219 5.10 -20.23 -6.41
N SER A 220 6.36 -19.89 -6.68
CA SER A 220 6.99 -18.66 -6.18
C SER A 220 6.27 -17.41 -6.71
N PHE A 221 5.94 -17.37 -8.00
CA PHE A 221 5.16 -16.27 -8.59
C PHE A 221 3.75 -16.16 -8.02
N ILE A 222 3.05 -17.29 -7.82
CA ILE A 222 1.71 -17.30 -7.21
C ILE A 222 1.78 -16.79 -5.76
N SER A 223 2.76 -17.25 -5.00
CA SER A 223 3.00 -16.79 -3.63
C SER A 223 3.35 -15.31 -3.59
N LEU A 224 4.21 -14.82 -4.50
CA LEU A 224 4.55 -13.40 -4.63
C LEU A 224 3.35 -12.55 -5.00
N PHE A 225 2.57 -12.97 -5.99
CA PHE A 225 1.40 -12.24 -6.43
C PHE A 225 0.36 -12.13 -5.30
N THR A 226 0.15 -13.23 -4.58
CA THR A 226 -0.75 -13.26 -3.42
C THR A 226 -0.24 -12.37 -2.30
N GLN A 227 1.05 -12.47 -1.97
CA GLN A 227 1.71 -11.60 -0.99
C GLN A 227 1.57 -10.12 -1.36
N SER A 228 1.84 -9.77 -2.62
CA SER A 228 1.72 -8.41 -3.16
C SER A 228 0.29 -7.88 -3.05
N LYS A 229 -0.71 -8.64 -3.50
CA LYS A 229 -2.12 -8.24 -3.40
C LYS A 229 -2.60 -8.05 -1.97
N VAL A 230 -2.22 -8.95 -1.06
CA VAL A 230 -2.58 -8.83 0.36
C VAL A 230 -1.83 -7.66 1.00
N CYS A 231 -0.56 -7.46 0.64
CA CYS A 231 0.24 -6.32 1.08
C CYS A 231 -0.42 -5.01 0.66
N ASP A 232 -0.80 -4.85 -0.62
CA ASP A 232 -1.48 -3.66 -1.13
C ASP A 232 -2.77 -3.37 -0.35
N ILE A 233 -3.60 -4.39 -0.08
CA ILE A 233 -4.85 -4.25 0.68
C ILE A 233 -4.56 -3.82 2.12
N VAL A 234 -3.53 -4.38 2.73
CA VAL A 234 -3.14 -4.05 4.11
C VAL A 234 -2.46 -2.69 4.17
N GLU A 235 -1.67 -2.27 3.17
CA GLU A 235 -0.94 -1.02 3.11
C GLU A 235 -1.83 0.18 2.75
N SER A 236 -2.67 0.05 1.72
CA SER A 236 -3.71 1.04 1.41
C SER A 236 -4.82 1.06 2.47
N GLY A 237 -4.99 -0.07 3.17
CA GLY A 237 -5.94 -0.23 4.26
C GLY A 237 -7.30 -0.71 3.79
N LEU A 238 -7.94 -1.49 4.66
CA LEU A 238 -9.32 -1.95 4.49
C LEU A 238 -10.33 -0.79 4.36
N LEU A 239 -9.95 0.42 4.77
CA LEU A 239 -10.73 1.66 4.73
C LEU A 239 -10.22 2.61 3.65
N SER A 240 -10.02 2.13 2.42
CA SER A 240 -9.80 3.07 1.30
C SER A 240 -10.94 4.09 1.28
N SER A 241 -10.59 5.37 1.32
CA SER A 241 -11.58 6.42 1.13
C SER A 241 -11.98 6.45 -0.34
N LEU A 242 -13.25 6.72 -0.58
CA LEU A 242 -13.84 6.81 -1.91
C LEU A 242 -14.28 8.25 -2.12
N VAL A 243 -13.91 8.79 -3.27
CA VAL A 243 -14.38 10.09 -3.71
C VAL A 243 -15.61 9.86 -4.54
N PHE A 244 -16.73 10.37 -4.06
CA PHE A 244 -17.97 10.47 -4.82
C PHE A 244 -17.95 11.77 -5.57
N THR A 245 -18.08 11.68 -6.89
CA THR A 245 -18.36 12.82 -7.75
C THR A 245 -19.79 12.69 -8.25
N ILE A 246 -20.66 13.60 -7.84
CA ILE A 246 -22.10 13.57 -8.15
C ILE A 246 -22.44 14.82 -8.96
N ILE A 247 -22.99 14.62 -10.15
CA ILE A 247 -23.44 15.67 -11.07
C ILE A 247 -24.97 15.70 -11.00
N THR A 248 -25.53 16.84 -10.59
CA THR A 248 -26.96 17.01 -10.36
C THR A 248 -27.35 18.49 -10.35
N ASP A 249 -28.59 18.77 -10.75
CA ASP A 249 -29.19 20.11 -10.63
C ASP A 249 -29.73 20.38 -9.22
N LYS A 250 -29.85 19.36 -8.37
CA LYS A 250 -30.33 19.46 -6.97
C LYS A 250 -29.18 19.37 -5.98
N SER A 251 -28.10 20.11 -6.23
CA SER A 251 -26.87 19.98 -5.47
C SER A 251 -27.02 20.26 -3.98
N ASP A 252 -27.82 21.27 -3.64
CA ASP A 252 -27.92 21.78 -2.28
C ASP A 252 -28.66 20.81 -1.36
N ALA A 253 -29.73 20.18 -1.86
CA ALA A 253 -30.48 19.16 -1.13
C ALA A 253 -29.61 17.95 -0.82
N ILE A 254 -28.82 17.48 -1.81
CA ILE A 254 -27.90 16.36 -1.62
C ILE A 254 -26.76 16.73 -0.67
N ALA A 255 -26.18 17.92 -0.82
CA ALA A 255 -25.09 18.38 0.04
C ALA A 255 -25.55 18.51 1.51
N HIS A 256 -26.77 19.01 1.74
CA HIS A 256 -27.37 19.08 3.07
C HIS A 256 -27.52 17.69 3.69
N GLU A 257 -28.17 16.75 3.00
CA GLU A 257 -28.40 15.39 3.51
C GLU A 257 -27.09 14.62 3.75
N LEU A 258 -26.10 14.76 2.86
CA LEU A 258 -24.78 14.18 3.06
C LEU A 258 -24.08 14.77 4.30
N SER A 259 -24.19 16.08 4.51
CA SER A 259 -23.59 16.76 5.67
C SER A 259 -24.24 16.32 6.98
N VAL A 260 -25.58 16.30 7.04
CA VAL A 260 -26.34 15.98 8.26
C VAL A 260 -26.30 14.49 8.58
N GLN A 261 -26.55 13.61 7.60
CA GLN A 261 -26.65 12.18 7.88
C GLN A 261 -25.29 11.50 8.03
N LEU A 262 -24.28 11.95 7.27
CA LEU A 262 -22.97 11.28 7.24
C LEU A 262 -21.89 12.04 8.02
N HIS A 263 -22.15 13.27 8.44
CA HIS A 263 -21.18 14.14 9.12
C HIS A 263 -19.89 14.29 8.30
N ARG A 264 -20.05 14.46 6.98
CA ARG A 264 -18.95 14.56 6.02
C ARG A 264 -18.92 15.95 5.41
N GLY A 265 -17.72 16.50 5.26
CA GLY A 265 -17.50 17.69 4.46
C GLY A 265 -17.82 17.41 2.99
N VAL A 266 -18.43 18.40 2.34
CA VAL A 266 -18.87 18.32 0.96
C VAL A 266 -18.39 19.57 0.24
N THR A 267 -17.82 19.42 -0.95
CA THR A 267 -17.39 20.54 -1.79
C THR A 267 -18.27 20.61 -3.02
N ILE A 268 -18.76 21.80 -3.37
CA ILE A 268 -19.52 22.04 -4.60
C ILE A 268 -18.62 22.79 -5.57
N THR A 269 -18.53 22.29 -6.80
CA THR A 269 -17.80 22.91 -7.91
C THR A 269 -18.77 23.21 -9.04
N LYS A 270 -18.72 24.44 -9.58
CA LYS A 270 -19.47 24.81 -10.78
C LYS A 270 -18.79 24.20 -12.00
N SER A 271 -19.59 23.66 -12.91
CA SER A 271 -19.12 22.97 -14.11
C SER A 271 -20.10 23.21 -15.25
N VAL A 272 -19.62 23.16 -16.49
CA VAL A 272 -20.45 23.36 -17.67
C VAL A 272 -20.47 22.08 -18.48
N GLY A 273 -21.66 21.56 -18.77
CA GLY A 273 -21.83 20.41 -19.65
C GLY A 273 -21.47 20.79 -21.08
N TYR A 274 -20.46 20.15 -21.67
CA TYR A 274 -20.04 20.49 -23.04
C TYR A 274 -21.15 20.29 -24.09
N TYR A 275 -21.92 19.19 -23.98
CA TYR A 275 -22.97 18.87 -24.95
C TYR A 275 -24.25 19.71 -24.74
N THR A 276 -24.58 20.02 -23.48
CA THR A 276 -25.82 20.74 -23.13
C THR A 276 -25.62 22.26 -23.07
N GLY A 277 -24.38 22.73 -22.92
CA GLY A 277 -24.04 24.13 -22.66
C GLY A 277 -24.55 24.66 -21.31
N LYS A 278 -25.11 23.79 -20.45
CA LYS A 278 -25.73 24.19 -19.19
C LYS A 278 -24.73 24.13 -18.04
N GLU A 279 -24.83 25.10 -17.14
CA GLU A 279 -24.14 25.04 -15.86
C GLU A 279 -24.78 23.95 -14.98
N HIS A 280 -23.94 23.10 -14.41
CA HIS A 280 -24.30 22.06 -13.46
C HIS A 280 -23.34 22.13 -12.27
N ASN A 281 -23.87 21.79 -11.10
CA ASN A 281 -23.06 21.67 -9.89
C ASN A 281 -22.55 20.23 -9.76
N VAL A 282 -21.25 20.11 -9.53
CA VAL A 282 -20.58 18.86 -9.17
C VAL A 282 -20.33 18.86 -7.67
N ILE A 283 -20.89 17.88 -6.99
CA ILE A 283 -20.63 17.59 -5.59
C ILE A 283 -19.45 16.62 -5.52
N ILE A 284 -18.42 17.00 -4.76
CA ILE A 284 -17.29 16.15 -4.40
C ILE A 284 -17.40 15.83 -2.91
N CYS A 285 -17.57 14.54 -2.59
CA CYS A 285 -17.63 14.07 -1.22
C CYS A 285 -16.70 12.88 -1.02
N VAL A 286 -15.79 12.99 -0.06
CA VAL A 286 -14.92 11.87 0.32
C VAL A 286 -15.62 11.09 1.44
N THR A 287 -15.74 9.78 1.30
CA THR A 287 -16.37 8.93 2.32
C THR A 287 -15.60 7.63 2.51
N SER A 288 -15.88 6.92 3.61
CA SER A 288 -15.33 5.57 3.80
C SER A 288 -16.12 4.53 3.00
N LYS A 289 -15.48 3.41 2.62
CA LYS A 289 -16.16 2.25 2.00
C LYS A 289 -17.45 1.80 2.72
N LYS A 290 -17.53 1.98 4.04
CA LYS A 290 -18.71 1.61 4.85
C LYS A 290 -19.94 2.50 4.57
N GLN A 291 -19.72 3.72 4.09
CA GLN A 291 -20.78 4.73 3.87
C GLN A 291 -21.31 4.73 2.44
N VAL A 292 -20.76 3.89 1.54
CA VAL A 292 -21.08 3.87 0.10
C VAL A 292 -22.57 3.69 -0.17
N ASN A 293 -23.19 2.69 0.45
CA ASN A 293 -24.61 2.41 0.21
C ASN A 293 -25.47 3.59 0.66
N ARG A 294 -25.14 4.19 1.81
CA ARG A 294 -25.89 5.32 2.35
C ARG A 294 -25.78 6.57 1.48
N VAL A 295 -24.61 6.85 0.89
CA VAL A 295 -24.46 7.94 -0.09
C VAL A 295 -25.33 7.67 -1.32
N LYS A 296 -25.30 6.44 -1.85
CA LYS A 296 -26.13 6.05 -3.01
C LYS A 296 -27.62 6.21 -2.72
N ASP A 297 -28.06 5.83 -1.52
CA ASP A 297 -29.46 5.92 -1.10
C ASP A 297 -29.89 7.38 -0.98
N ILE A 298 -29.07 8.24 -0.36
CA ILE A 298 -29.33 9.68 -0.24
C ILE A 298 -29.45 10.33 -1.62
N VAL A 299 -28.48 10.09 -2.52
CA VAL A 299 -28.50 10.70 -3.85
C VAL A 299 -29.72 10.25 -4.64
N LYS A 300 -30.04 8.95 -4.65
CA LYS A 300 -31.22 8.43 -5.35
C LYS A 300 -32.54 8.95 -4.77
N ALA A 301 -32.60 9.17 -3.46
CA ALA A 301 -33.79 9.71 -2.81
C ALA A 301 -34.04 11.18 -3.17
N CYS A 302 -32.98 11.99 -3.23
CA CYS A 302 -33.08 13.41 -3.59
C CYS A 302 -33.26 13.62 -5.10
N ASP A 303 -32.48 12.90 -5.91
CA ASP A 303 -32.48 13.02 -7.36
C ASP A 303 -32.24 11.67 -8.06
N PRO A 304 -33.30 11.00 -8.52
CA PRO A 304 -33.19 9.77 -9.30
C PRO A 304 -32.45 9.94 -10.65
N GLN A 305 -32.33 11.16 -11.17
CA GLN A 305 -31.66 11.46 -12.45
C GLN A 305 -30.19 11.87 -12.25
N ALA A 306 -29.71 11.97 -11.00
CA ALA A 306 -28.34 12.35 -10.72
C ALA A 306 -27.35 11.32 -11.28
N PHE A 307 -26.30 11.81 -11.93
CA PHE A 307 -25.20 10.99 -12.38
C PHE A 307 -24.10 10.99 -11.32
N MET A 308 -23.61 9.82 -10.92
CA MET A 308 -22.49 9.73 -9.98
C MET A 308 -21.45 8.72 -10.46
N TYR A 309 -20.19 8.99 -10.14
CA TYR A 309 -19.12 8.01 -10.24
C TYR A 309 -18.25 8.03 -8.98
N ILE A 310 -17.54 6.93 -8.76
CA ILE A 310 -16.73 6.71 -7.57
C ILE A 310 -15.29 6.49 -8.02
N THR A 311 -14.38 7.29 -7.50
CA THR A 311 -12.94 7.09 -7.65
C THR A 311 -12.31 6.68 -6.31
N GLN A 312 -11.31 5.82 -6.36
CA GLN A 312 -10.57 5.42 -5.17
C GLN A 312 -9.54 6.50 -4.84
N ALA A 313 -9.60 7.06 -3.63
CA ALA A 313 -8.54 7.93 -3.14
C ALA A 313 -7.36 7.06 -2.66
N GLY A 314 -6.15 7.37 -3.11
CA GLY A 314 -4.93 6.69 -2.66
C GLY A 314 -4.63 6.96 -1.18
N GLU A 315 -4.73 8.21 -0.76
CA GLU A 315 -4.58 8.65 0.63
C GLU A 315 -5.53 9.83 0.90
N VAL A 316 -6.11 9.90 2.10
CA VAL A 316 -6.91 11.04 2.55
C VAL A 316 -6.45 11.43 3.95
N SER A 317 -6.04 12.68 4.10
CA SER A 317 -5.55 13.23 5.37
C SER A 317 -6.35 14.48 5.71
N GLY A 318 -6.78 14.61 6.98
CA GLY A 318 -7.59 15.72 7.45
C GLY A 318 -8.61 15.34 8.53
N LYS A 319 -9.19 16.34 9.18
CA LYS A 319 -10.22 16.17 10.21
C LYS A 319 -11.36 15.30 9.66
N GLY A 320 -11.71 14.22 10.38
CA GLY A 320 -12.77 13.29 10.01
C GLY A 320 -12.35 12.03 9.24
N PHE A 321 -11.15 11.97 8.65
CA PHE A 321 -10.69 10.79 7.89
C PHE A 321 -9.52 10.07 8.54
N THR A 322 -8.57 10.84 9.04
CA THR A 322 -7.43 10.37 9.83
C THR A 322 -7.38 11.29 11.03
N GLY A 323 -7.44 10.75 12.25
CA GLY A 323 -7.44 11.56 13.47
C GLY A 323 -6.32 12.59 13.41
N GLY A 324 -6.70 13.83 13.12
CA GLY A 324 -5.78 14.95 13.07
C GLY A 324 -5.23 15.10 14.46
N ARG A 325 -4.08 14.49 14.74
CA ARG A 325 -3.19 14.97 15.78
C ARG A 325 -2.65 16.28 15.26
N ILE A 326 -3.44 17.34 15.44
CA ILE A 326 -2.92 18.70 15.38
C ILE A 326 -2.06 18.81 16.63
N LEU A 327 -0.75 18.64 16.47
CA LEU A 327 0.19 18.99 17.52
C LEU A 327 0.34 20.51 17.51
N LYS A 328 -0.39 21.17 18.41
CA LYS A 328 0.07 22.41 19.03
C LYS A 328 -0.41 22.41 20.48
N ASN A 329 0.56 22.28 21.40
CA ASN A 329 0.43 22.51 22.84
C ASN A 329 -0.67 21.74 23.62
N GLY A 330 -0.97 20.49 23.25
CA GLY A 330 -1.48 19.51 24.22
C GLY A 330 -2.95 19.62 24.69
N GLU A 331 -3.77 20.51 24.14
CA GLU A 331 -5.20 20.60 24.50
C GLU A 331 -6.12 20.34 23.29
N VAL A 332 -7.15 19.51 23.52
CA VAL A 332 -8.16 19.14 22.53
C VAL A 332 -9.29 20.17 22.60
N GLU A 333 -9.24 21.20 21.76
CA GLU A 333 -10.37 22.11 21.62
C GLU A 333 -11.38 21.49 20.64
N LYS A 334 -12.55 21.11 21.15
CA LYS A 334 -13.71 20.78 20.33
C LYS A 334 -14.20 22.09 19.71
N ILE A 335 -14.00 22.25 18.40
CA ILE A 335 -14.65 23.34 17.68
C ILE A 335 -16.10 22.90 17.47
N ASP A 336 -17.03 23.63 18.07
CA ASP A 336 -18.46 23.46 17.81
C ASP A 336 -18.75 23.96 16.39
N MET A 337 -19.57 23.21 15.65
CA MET A 337 -19.84 23.47 14.24
C MET A 337 -20.65 24.77 14.06
N SER A 338 -21.27 25.26 15.15
CA SER A 338 -21.93 26.57 15.24
C SER A 338 -20.98 27.76 15.14
N ASP A 339 -19.70 27.60 15.46
CA ASP A 339 -18.75 28.71 15.53
C ASP A 339 -18.14 29.07 14.16
N ILE A 340 -18.36 28.23 13.14
CA ILE A 340 -17.78 28.38 11.79
C ILE A 340 -18.84 28.88 10.78
N ILE A 341 -20.13 28.76 11.09
CA ILE A 341 -21.19 29.26 10.21
C ILE A 341 -21.48 30.70 10.61
N PRO A 342 -21.17 31.73 9.79
CA PRO A 342 -21.66 33.07 10.04
C PRO A 342 -23.18 33.00 10.09
N SER A 343 -23.79 33.53 11.16
CA SER A 343 -25.24 33.61 11.36
C SER A 343 -25.96 34.46 10.30
N GLU A 344 -25.26 34.94 9.28
CA GLU A 344 -25.74 35.87 8.27
C GLU A 344 -26.52 35.20 7.13
N HIS A 345 -26.66 33.87 7.11
CA HIS A 345 -27.38 33.14 6.06
C HIS A 345 -28.57 32.31 6.56
N LEU A 346 -29.08 32.60 7.76
CA LEU A 346 -30.39 32.09 8.20
C LEU A 346 -31.33 33.25 8.52
N HIS A 347 -32.29 33.44 7.59
CA HIS A 347 -33.49 34.26 7.65
C HIS A 347 -33.33 35.78 7.66
N ASP A 348 -33.72 36.40 6.54
CA ASP A 348 -34.69 37.50 6.58
C ASP A 348 -35.67 37.35 5.41
N ASN A 349 -36.84 36.80 5.73
CA ASN A 349 -38.07 37.13 5.04
C ASN A 349 -38.69 38.23 5.90
N ASP A 350 -38.67 39.48 5.43
CA ASP A 350 -39.79 40.41 5.56
C ASP A 350 -39.60 41.56 4.57
N ALA A 351 -40.71 41.90 3.91
CA ALA A 351 -40.80 42.90 2.87
C ALA A 351 -40.74 44.34 3.43
N VAL A 352 -40.48 45.29 2.52
CA VAL A 352 -40.63 46.77 2.62
C VAL A 352 -39.34 47.45 3.15
N THR A 353 -38.64 48.36 2.45
CA THR A 353 -39.04 49.52 1.62
C THR A 353 -37.95 49.91 0.61
N ALA A 354 -38.36 50.63 -0.43
CA ALA A 354 -37.53 51.20 -1.49
C ALA A 354 -36.53 52.28 -1.02
N SER A 355 -35.56 52.53 -1.93
CA SER A 355 -34.58 53.63 -2.05
C SER A 355 -33.16 53.33 -1.55
N GLU A 356 -32.18 53.58 -2.45
CA GLU A 356 -30.72 53.39 -2.32
C GLU A 356 -30.33 51.91 -2.56
N ASP A 357 -29.76 51.46 -3.68
CA ASP A 357 -28.63 52.00 -4.45
C ASP A 357 -28.73 51.63 -5.94
N VAL A 358 -29.01 52.65 -6.76
CA VAL A 358 -28.69 52.68 -8.20
C VAL A 358 -27.24 53.13 -8.30
N ASN A 359 -26.25 52.25 -8.10
CA ASN A 359 -24.86 52.61 -8.44
C ASN A 359 -23.80 51.51 -8.64
N VAL A 360 -24.17 50.23 -8.74
CA VAL A 360 -23.16 49.15 -8.96
C VAL A 360 -23.29 48.46 -10.33
N LEU A 361 -24.30 48.81 -11.12
CA LEU A 361 -24.52 48.28 -12.47
C LEU A 361 -23.74 49.01 -13.59
N GLN A 362 -22.78 49.86 -13.27
CA GLN A 362 -22.07 50.69 -14.27
C GLN A 362 -20.57 50.36 -14.48
N THR A 363 -20.03 49.28 -13.91
CA THR A 363 -18.57 49.01 -14.01
C THR A 363 -18.17 47.75 -14.79
N ILE A 364 -19.09 47.02 -15.44
CA ILE A 364 -18.73 45.84 -16.27
C ILE A 364 -19.39 45.89 -17.67
N GLN A 365 -19.61 47.09 -18.21
CA GLN A 365 -19.84 47.27 -19.65
C GLN A 365 -18.80 48.22 -20.23
N THR A 366 -17.78 47.61 -20.85
CA THR A 366 -16.67 48.09 -21.71
C THR A 366 -15.43 47.32 -21.25
N VAL A 367 -14.97 46.25 -21.90
CA VAL A 367 -14.41 46.18 -23.25
C VAL A 367 -14.40 44.71 -23.71
N GLU A 368 -15.03 44.42 -24.86
CA GLU A 368 -14.82 43.24 -25.73
C GLU A 368 -14.23 43.79 -27.06
N PRO A 369 -13.61 43.02 -27.97
CA PRO A 369 -12.86 41.75 -27.88
C PRO A 369 -11.42 41.88 -28.46
N GLN A 370 -10.47 41.03 -28.04
CA GLN A 370 -9.25 40.70 -28.82
C GLN A 370 -9.27 39.21 -29.17
N ALA A 371 -10.21 38.86 -30.05
CA ALA A 371 -10.27 37.57 -30.71
C ALA A 371 -10.10 37.80 -32.22
N GLU A 372 -8.91 38.24 -32.65
CA GLU A 372 -8.58 38.35 -34.08
C GLU A 372 -7.07 38.28 -34.37
N GLN A 373 -6.31 37.45 -33.64
CA GLN A 373 -4.86 37.26 -33.89
C GLN A 373 -4.33 35.81 -33.85
N ILE A 374 -5.20 34.79 -33.86
CA ILE A 374 -4.73 33.39 -33.91
C ILE A 374 -5.03 32.71 -35.27
N ALA A 375 -5.77 33.36 -36.18
CA ALA A 375 -6.16 32.77 -37.47
C ALA A 375 -5.17 33.02 -38.63
N THR A 376 -3.94 33.50 -38.39
CA THR A 376 -2.95 33.75 -39.45
C THR A 376 -1.59 33.08 -39.26
N CYS A 377 -1.42 32.18 -38.28
CA CYS A 377 -0.18 31.40 -38.13
C CYS A 377 -0.16 30.03 -38.84
N ASP A 378 -1.30 29.52 -39.32
CA ASP A 378 -1.36 28.21 -40.00
C ASP A 378 -1.33 28.28 -41.55
N ALA A 379 -1.03 29.45 -42.13
CA ALA A 379 -1.04 29.64 -43.60
C ALA A 379 0.33 29.94 -44.23
N GLN A 380 1.46 29.68 -43.54
CA GLN A 380 2.81 29.90 -44.11
C GLN A 380 3.83 28.77 -43.93
N THR A 381 3.40 27.52 -43.73
CA THR A 381 4.31 26.34 -43.79
C THR A 381 3.95 25.31 -44.87
N GLU A 382 3.19 25.71 -45.90
CA GLU A 382 3.10 25.01 -47.18
C GLU A 382 3.70 25.88 -48.30
N ASN A 383 5.03 25.99 -48.33
CA ASN A 383 5.86 26.11 -49.54
C ASN A 383 7.30 26.48 -49.15
N LYS A 384 8.17 25.47 -49.06
CA LYS A 384 9.54 25.48 -49.59
C LYS A 384 10.22 24.14 -49.30
N ASP A 385 10.55 23.48 -50.41
CA ASP A 385 11.47 22.34 -50.62
C ASP A 385 11.12 20.95 -50.06
#